data_AF-A0A497P678-F1
#
_entry.id   AF-A0A497P678-F1
#
_cell.length_a   1.000
_cell.length_b   1.000
_cell.length_c   1.000
_cell.angle_alpha   90.00
_cell.angle_beta   90.00
_cell.angle_gamma   90.00
#
_symmetry.space_group_name_H-M   'P 1'
#
loop_
_entity.id
_entity.type
_entity.pdbx_description
1 polymer ?
#
loop_
_entity_poly.entity_id
_entity_poly.type
_entity_poly.pdbx_seq_one_letter_code
_entity_poly.pdbx_strand_id
1 'polypeptide(L)'
;MKSRTIGIILTVLGIAVIALSLYQAQAEVKIIAWYDMNGDNVINYKDFDVNNDDLVNWIDVQLVQEAANSGTYIERYDFNLDGVVDQTDVDIVHQWLGEGRMALYDMNGDGIVDWHDLDINEDGKVDMMDIGTVARAYGSKIGDAKYNPKCDFNMDGVIDDADLDLIKPYFGYPLSIYNLFNITLPIGQLFIIGVILTLLGTIIILTSKGG
;
A
#
# COMPACT_ATOMS: atom_id res chain seq x y z
N MET A 1 32.55 24.52 12.69
CA MET A 1 31.18 24.52 13.24
C MET A 1 31.27 24.38 14.76
N LYS A 2 30.63 25.23 15.57
CA LYS A 2 30.68 25.08 17.03
C LYS A 2 30.06 23.73 17.40
N SER A 3 30.66 22.95 18.29
CA SER A 3 30.19 21.60 18.71
C SER A 3 28.67 21.55 18.96
N ARG A 4 28.13 22.61 19.55
CA ARG A 4 26.69 22.82 19.75
C ARG A 4 25.85 22.80 18.47
N THR A 5 26.34 23.37 17.37
CA THR A 5 25.67 23.35 16.06
C THR A 5 25.60 21.93 15.49
N ILE A 6 26.65 21.11 15.66
CA ILE A 6 26.64 19.69 15.27
C ILE A 6 25.59 18.94 16.08
N GLY A 7 25.54 19.18 17.41
CA GLY A 7 24.55 18.54 18.27
C GLY A 7 23.09 18.90 17.91
N ILE A 8 22.83 20.16 17.54
CA ILE A 8 21.51 20.59 17.05
C ILE A 8 21.15 19.86 15.76
N ILE A 9 22.07 19.80 14.79
CA ILE A 9 21.84 19.12 13.50
C ILE A 9 21.49 17.64 13.72
N LEU A 10 22.27 16.93 14.54
CA LEU A 10 22.03 15.51 14.83
C LEU A 10 20.69 15.28 15.55
N THR A 11 20.32 16.17 16.47
CA THR A 11 19.05 16.08 17.19
C THR A 11 17.87 16.24 16.25
N VAL A 12 17.91 17.24 15.36
CA VAL A 12 16.85 17.50 14.37
C VAL A 12 16.75 16.37 13.36
N LEU A 13 17.90 15.87 12.86
CA LEU A 13 17.92 14.71 11.96
C LEU A 13 17.36 13.45 12.64
N GLY A 14 17.72 13.18 13.89
CA GLY A 14 17.19 12.03 14.64
C GLY A 14 15.67 12.10 14.82
N ILE A 15 15.14 13.27 15.18
CA ILE A 15 13.69 13.49 15.29
C ILE A 15 12.99 13.30 13.93
N ALA A 16 13.57 13.83 12.84
CA ALA A 16 13.01 13.67 11.50
C ALA A 16 13.00 12.20 11.04
N VAL A 17 14.05 11.44 11.34
CA VAL A 17 14.14 10.01 11.03
C VAL A 17 13.12 9.20 11.86
N ILE A 18 12.93 9.53 13.15
CA ILE A 18 11.87 8.93 13.97
C ILE A 18 10.49 9.22 13.37
N ALA A 19 10.21 10.49 13.05
CA ALA A 19 8.94 10.88 12.45
C ALA A 19 8.69 10.19 11.11
N LEU A 20 9.73 10.03 10.28
CA LEU A 20 9.63 9.28 9.03
C LEU A 20 9.36 7.79 9.26
N SER A 21 10.01 7.15 10.25
CA SER A 21 9.75 5.75 10.57
C SER A 21 8.35 5.52 11.13
N LEU A 22 7.83 6.46 11.93
CA LEU A 22 6.44 6.42 12.41
C LEU A 22 5.45 6.69 11.28
N TYR A 23 5.75 7.64 10.39
CA TYR A 23 4.96 7.89 9.21
C TYR A 23 4.94 6.68 8.28
N GLN A 24 6.08 6.02 8.02
CA GLN A 24 6.13 4.77 7.26
C GLN A 24 5.39 3.61 7.94
N ALA A 25 5.24 3.65 9.28
CA ALA A 25 4.47 2.67 10.03
C ALA A 25 2.95 2.98 10.04
N GLN A 26 2.58 4.23 9.74
CA GLN A 26 1.20 4.74 9.74
C GLN A 26 0.67 5.08 8.35
N ALA A 27 1.52 5.13 7.33
CA ALA A 27 1.18 5.51 5.97
C ALA A 27 0.50 4.32 5.26
N GLU A 28 -0.64 3.94 5.81
CA GLU A 28 -1.77 3.50 5.03
C GLU A 28 -2.87 4.55 5.21
N VAL A 29 -3.67 4.72 4.16
CA VAL A 29 -4.67 5.78 3.95
C VAL A 29 -4.13 7.13 3.45
N LYS A 30 -3.92 7.16 2.14
CA LYS A 30 -4.00 8.40 1.35
C LYS A 30 -4.97 8.16 0.20
N ILE A 31 -6.27 8.37 0.43
CA ILE A 31 -7.26 8.45 -0.64
C ILE A 31 -7.80 9.86 -0.67
N ILE A 32 -7.56 10.56 -1.79
CA ILE A 32 -8.60 11.04 -2.73
C ILE A 32 -7.93 11.27 -4.10
N ALA A 33 -8.54 10.72 -5.17
CA ALA A 33 -8.54 11.25 -6.54
C ALA A 33 -7.42 10.95 -7.56
N TRP A 34 -6.55 9.94 -7.40
CA TRP A 34 -5.64 9.65 -8.51
C TRP A 34 -6.20 8.64 -9.54
N TYR A 35 -7.03 7.65 -9.15
CA TYR A 35 -7.26 6.51 -10.05
C TYR A 35 -8.67 5.87 -10.08
N ASP A 36 -9.73 6.46 -9.51
CA ASP A 36 -11.09 5.94 -9.75
C ASP A 36 -11.59 6.42 -11.12
N MET A 37 -11.22 5.68 -12.16
CA MET A 37 -11.46 6.05 -13.56
C MET A 37 -12.81 5.56 -14.07
N ASN A 38 -13.44 4.64 -13.34
CA ASN A 38 -14.75 4.11 -13.70
C ASN A 38 -15.91 4.73 -12.89
N GLY A 39 -15.61 5.47 -11.82
CA GLY A 39 -16.55 6.22 -11.00
C GLY A 39 -17.36 5.37 -10.02
N ASP A 40 -16.88 4.18 -9.67
CA ASP A 40 -17.52 3.28 -8.70
C ASP A 40 -17.12 3.58 -7.25
N ASN A 41 -16.24 4.56 -7.02
CA ASN A 41 -15.62 4.91 -5.74
C ASN A 41 -14.71 3.83 -5.17
N VAL A 42 -14.23 2.90 -6.00
CA VAL A 42 -13.32 1.82 -5.61
C VAL A 42 -12.11 1.82 -6.54
N ILE A 43 -10.92 2.13 -6.01
CA ILE A 43 -9.69 2.04 -6.80
C ILE A 43 -9.27 0.58 -6.93
N ASN A 44 -9.36 0.01 -8.13
CA ASN A 44 -8.99 -1.37 -8.42
C ASN A 44 -8.56 -1.56 -9.89
N TYR A 45 -8.23 -2.80 -10.29
CA TYR A 45 -7.82 -3.11 -11.66
C TYR A 45 -8.82 -2.68 -12.75
N LYS A 46 -10.12 -2.56 -12.45
CA LYS A 46 -11.15 -2.11 -13.41
C LYS A 46 -10.99 -0.65 -13.81
N ASP A 47 -10.27 0.13 -13.01
CA ASP A 47 -9.91 1.48 -13.40
C ASP A 47 -8.91 1.49 -14.56
N PHE A 48 -8.05 0.47 -14.62
CA PHE A 48 -6.98 0.31 -15.61
C PHE A 48 -7.33 -0.67 -16.74
N ASP A 49 -8.41 -1.45 -16.59
CA ASP A 49 -9.05 -2.25 -17.63
C ASP A 49 -9.86 -1.32 -18.55
N VAL A 50 -9.17 -0.78 -19.56
CA VAL A 50 -9.75 0.23 -20.44
C VAL A 50 -10.66 -0.38 -21.50
N ASN A 51 -10.49 -1.68 -21.79
CA ASN A 51 -11.28 -2.40 -22.79
C ASN A 51 -12.47 -3.16 -22.17
N ASN A 52 -12.53 -3.25 -20.84
CA ASN A 52 -13.52 -3.95 -20.01
C ASN A 52 -13.56 -5.47 -20.31
N ASP A 53 -12.42 -6.11 -20.49
CA ASP A 53 -12.27 -7.57 -20.69
C ASP A 53 -12.00 -8.34 -19.38
N ASP A 54 -12.11 -7.65 -18.24
CA ASP A 54 -11.83 -8.10 -16.89
C ASP A 54 -10.34 -8.43 -16.65
N LEU A 55 -9.42 -8.02 -17.52
CA LEU A 55 -7.98 -8.28 -17.41
C LEU A 55 -7.15 -7.06 -17.79
N VAL A 56 -6.41 -6.48 -16.83
CA VAL A 56 -5.40 -5.45 -17.19
C VAL A 56 -4.21 -6.13 -17.87
N ASN A 57 -4.12 -5.95 -19.19
CA ASN A 57 -3.18 -6.64 -20.04
C ASN A 57 -2.57 -5.72 -21.12
N TRP A 58 -1.81 -6.29 -22.05
CA TRP A 58 -1.12 -5.50 -23.07
C TRP A 58 -2.06 -4.81 -24.06
N ILE A 59 -3.30 -5.27 -24.20
CA ILE A 59 -4.33 -4.58 -24.99
C ILE A 59 -4.68 -3.26 -24.33
N ASP A 60 -4.79 -3.20 -23.00
CA ASP A 60 -5.11 -1.96 -22.27
C ASP A 60 -4.02 -0.91 -22.45
N VAL A 61 -2.77 -1.32 -22.25
CA VAL A 61 -1.60 -0.48 -22.50
C VAL A 61 -1.58 0.02 -23.95
N GLN A 62 -1.90 -0.85 -24.92
CA GLN A 62 -1.93 -0.47 -26.33
C GLN A 62 -2.98 0.60 -26.62
N LEU A 63 -4.19 0.47 -26.06
CA LEU A 63 -5.28 1.44 -26.30
C LEU A 63 -4.92 2.83 -25.78
N VAL A 64 -4.35 2.92 -24.58
CA VAL A 64 -3.88 4.19 -24.01
C VAL A 64 -2.70 4.74 -24.81
N GLN A 65 -1.77 3.89 -25.24
CA GLN A 65 -0.64 4.29 -26.08
C GLN A 65 -1.09 4.82 -27.45
N GLU A 66 -2.14 4.25 -28.05
CA GLU A 66 -2.72 4.75 -29.30
C GLU A 66 -3.36 6.14 -29.13
N ALA A 67 -4.04 6.38 -28.00
CA ALA A 67 -4.57 7.70 -27.66
C ALA A 67 -3.44 8.73 -27.47
N ALA A 68 -2.41 8.36 -26.70
CA ALA A 68 -1.23 9.21 -26.47
C ALA A 68 -0.50 9.55 -27.78
N ASN A 69 -0.30 8.56 -28.65
CA ASN A 69 0.39 8.76 -29.94
C ASN A 69 -0.42 9.59 -30.94
N SER A 70 -1.75 9.50 -30.88
CA SER A 70 -2.65 10.27 -31.75
C SER A 70 -2.94 11.68 -31.23
N GLY A 71 -2.56 11.97 -29.98
CA GLY A 71 -2.96 13.21 -29.30
C GLY A 71 -4.47 13.29 -29.04
N THR A 72 -5.15 12.15 -29.02
CA THR A 72 -6.58 12.08 -28.75
C THR A 72 -6.80 12.11 -27.25
N TYR A 73 -7.46 13.16 -26.76
CA TYR A 73 -7.86 13.22 -25.36
C TYR A 73 -9.09 12.34 -25.11
N ILE A 74 -8.94 11.36 -24.23
CA ILE A 74 -10.00 10.50 -23.73
C ILE A 74 -9.93 10.64 -22.21
N GLU A 75 -10.99 11.20 -21.60
CA GLU A 75 -11.02 11.49 -20.16
C GLU A 75 -10.72 10.25 -19.30
N ARG A 76 -11.19 9.07 -19.71
CA ARG A 76 -10.89 7.80 -19.01
C ARG A 76 -9.43 7.37 -19.11
N TYR A 77 -8.64 7.93 -20.02
CA TYR A 77 -7.24 7.56 -20.25
C TYR A 77 -6.26 8.60 -19.69
N ASP A 78 -6.75 9.70 -19.10
CA ASP A 78 -5.96 10.68 -18.36
C ASP A 78 -5.91 10.24 -16.90
N PHE A 79 -5.06 9.25 -16.62
CA PHE A 79 -4.97 8.59 -15.32
C PHE A 79 -4.29 9.45 -14.26
N ASN A 80 -3.54 10.48 -14.65
CA ASN A 80 -2.91 11.40 -13.71
C ASN A 80 -3.68 12.73 -13.55
N LEU A 81 -4.78 12.90 -14.31
CA LEU A 81 -5.67 14.07 -14.36
C LEU A 81 -4.93 15.38 -14.65
N ASP A 82 -3.90 15.34 -15.48
CA ASP A 82 -3.13 16.52 -15.86
C ASP A 82 -3.70 17.27 -17.08
N GLY A 83 -4.78 16.73 -17.66
CA GLY A 83 -5.50 17.30 -18.78
C GLY A 83 -4.89 16.94 -20.14
N VAL A 84 -3.93 16.02 -20.19
CA VAL A 84 -3.42 15.41 -21.41
C VAL A 84 -3.43 13.88 -21.29
N VAL A 85 -3.42 13.19 -22.44
CA VAL A 85 -3.16 11.76 -22.48
C VAL A 85 -1.79 11.58 -23.12
N ASP A 86 -0.80 11.18 -22.34
CA ASP A 86 0.59 11.06 -22.78
C ASP A 86 1.29 9.78 -22.28
N GLN A 87 2.62 9.72 -22.39
CA GLN A 87 3.39 8.55 -21.99
C GLN A 87 3.26 8.24 -20.49
N THR A 88 2.98 9.25 -19.66
CA THR A 88 2.77 9.12 -18.22
C THR A 88 1.54 8.24 -17.94
N ASP A 89 0.46 8.43 -18.71
CA ASP A 89 -0.76 7.62 -18.60
C ASP A 89 -0.53 6.17 -19.01
N VAL A 90 0.24 5.97 -20.07
CA VAL A 90 0.66 4.63 -20.51
C VAL A 90 1.48 3.94 -19.43
N ASP A 91 2.44 4.65 -18.83
CA ASP A 91 3.31 4.12 -17.79
C ASP A 91 2.52 3.79 -16.51
N ILE A 92 1.40 4.48 -16.25
CA ILE A 92 0.47 4.14 -15.18
C ILE A 92 -0.19 2.80 -15.48
N VAL A 93 -0.87 2.63 -16.61
CA VAL A 93 -1.51 1.34 -16.95
C VAL A 93 -0.51 0.19 -17.01
N HIS A 94 0.72 0.47 -17.48
CA HIS A 94 1.79 -0.51 -17.53
C HIS A 94 2.21 -1.02 -16.13
N GLN A 95 2.08 -0.21 -15.07
CA GLN A 95 2.34 -0.63 -13.68
C GLN A 95 1.30 -1.64 -13.17
N TRP A 96 0.12 -1.68 -13.80
CA TRP A 96 -0.97 -2.57 -13.44
C TRP A 96 -1.07 -3.79 -14.36
N LEU A 97 -0.08 -4.02 -15.24
CA LEU A 97 -0.04 -5.21 -16.09
C LEU A 97 -0.04 -6.49 -15.26
N GLY A 98 -1.06 -7.33 -15.48
CA GLY A 98 -1.23 -8.58 -14.76
C GLY A 98 -2.04 -8.46 -13.47
N GLU A 99 -2.55 -7.27 -13.12
CA GLU A 99 -3.35 -7.02 -11.91
C GLU A 99 -4.85 -7.41 -12.06
N GLY A 100 -5.24 -8.13 -13.11
CA GLY A 100 -6.56 -8.77 -13.17
C GLY A 100 -6.68 -9.96 -12.21
N ARG A 101 -7.84 -10.12 -11.54
CA ARG A 101 -8.14 -11.20 -10.55
C ARG A 101 -7.11 -11.38 -9.43
N MET A 102 -6.18 -10.45 -9.21
CA MET A 102 -5.16 -10.58 -8.15
C MET A 102 -5.05 -9.32 -7.28
N ALA A 103 -5.79 -8.25 -7.59
CA ALA A 103 -5.84 -7.06 -6.76
C ALA A 103 -6.67 -7.34 -5.50
N LEU A 104 -6.17 -6.93 -4.32
CA LEU A 104 -6.94 -6.89 -3.08
C LEU A 104 -8.09 -5.89 -3.24
N TYR A 105 -9.31 -6.25 -2.82
CA TYR A 105 -10.48 -5.37 -2.85
C TYR A 105 -10.82 -4.83 -1.47
N ASP A 106 -11.55 -3.72 -1.45
CA ASP A 106 -12.18 -3.16 -0.24
C ASP A 106 -13.26 -4.13 0.24
N MET A 107 -12.88 -4.94 1.23
CA MET A 107 -13.70 -5.99 1.82
C MET A 107 -14.53 -5.48 3.00
N ASN A 108 -14.11 -4.38 3.62
CA ASN A 108 -14.77 -3.82 4.78
C ASN A 108 -15.76 -2.69 4.41
N GLY A 109 -15.68 -2.15 3.19
CA GLY A 109 -16.56 -1.15 2.60
C GLY A 109 -16.28 0.28 3.06
N ASP A 110 -15.08 0.60 3.54
CA ASP A 110 -14.69 1.94 3.99
C ASP A 110 -14.17 2.86 2.88
N GLY A 111 -14.08 2.33 1.66
CA GLY A 111 -13.59 3.02 0.47
C GLY A 111 -12.06 3.05 0.37
N ILE A 112 -11.34 2.32 1.22
CA ILE A 112 -9.89 2.24 1.26
C ILE A 112 -9.43 0.79 1.21
N VAL A 113 -8.63 0.47 0.19
CA VAL A 113 -7.97 -0.85 0.11
C VAL A 113 -6.70 -0.82 0.97
N ASP A 114 -6.70 -1.50 2.11
CA ASP A 114 -5.58 -1.53 3.06
C ASP A 114 -5.53 -2.82 3.92
N TRP A 115 -4.67 -2.89 4.94
CA TRP A 115 -4.56 -4.11 5.76
C TRP A 115 -5.85 -4.47 6.54
N HIS A 116 -6.75 -3.51 6.78
CA HIS A 116 -8.01 -3.76 7.49
C HIS A 116 -8.95 -4.67 6.67
N ASP A 117 -8.83 -4.70 5.34
CA ASP A 117 -9.58 -5.64 4.47
C ASP A 117 -9.21 -7.11 4.73
N LEU A 118 -8.03 -7.33 5.31
CA LEU A 118 -7.48 -8.64 5.61
C LEU A 118 -7.67 -9.02 7.09
N ASP A 119 -8.19 -8.11 7.92
CA ASP A 119 -8.66 -8.37 9.29
C ASP A 119 -10.10 -8.91 9.24
N ILE A 120 -10.22 -10.14 8.78
CA ILE A 120 -11.49 -10.83 8.49
C ILE A 120 -12.38 -10.89 9.75
N ASN A 121 -11.75 -11.01 10.92
CA ASN A 121 -12.44 -11.13 12.20
C ASN A 121 -12.65 -9.79 12.94
N GLU A 122 -12.14 -8.69 12.38
CA GLU A 122 -12.29 -7.31 12.85
C GLU A 122 -11.76 -7.10 14.29
N ASP A 123 -10.67 -7.78 14.67
CA ASP A 123 -10.04 -7.63 16.00
C ASP A 123 -8.87 -6.62 16.04
N GLY A 124 -8.67 -5.90 14.94
CA GLY A 124 -7.72 -4.82 14.77
C GLY A 124 -6.31 -5.28 14.42
N LYS A 125 -6.16 -6.48 13.87
CA LYS A 125 -4.88 -7.07 13.42
C LYS A 125 -5.10 -8.18 12.41
N VAL A 126 -4.10 -8.43 11.57
CA VAL A 126 -4.07 -9.57 10.65
C VAL A 126 -3.22 -10.67 11.27
N ASP A 127 -3.83 -11.74 11.76
CA ASP A 127 -3.09 -12.84 12.41
C ASP A 127 -3.59 -14.25 12.03
N MET A 128 -3.18 -15.25 12.81
CA MET A 128 -3.51 -16.66 12.54
C MET A 128 -5.01 -16.95 12.60
N MET A 129 -5.81 -16.09 13.26
CA MET A 129 -7.26 -16.20 13.29
C MET A 129 -7.87 -15.85 11.92
N ASP A 130 -7.35 -14.85 11.23
CA ASP A 130 -7.77 -14.49 9.87
C ASP A 130 -7.37 -15.58 8.87
N ILE A 131 -6.11 -16.03 8.94
CA ILE A 131 -5.63 -17.17 8.14
C ILE A 131 -6.47 -18.42 8.42
N GLY A 132 -6.83 -18.65 9.68
CA GLY A 132 -7.71 -19.74 10.08
C GLY A 132 -9.11 -19.63 9.48
N THR A 133 -9.58 -18.42 9.20
CA THR A 133 -10.87 -18.17 8.53
C THR A 133 -10.77 -18.44 7.03
N VAL A 134 -9.70 -17.98 6.36
CA VAL A 134 -9.41 -18.34 4.95
C VAL A 134 -9.29 -19.85 4.80
N ALA A 135 -8.55 -20.52 5.68
CA ALA A 135 -8.33 -21.97 5.63
C ALA A 135 -9.62 -22.79 5.74
N ARG A 136 -10.66 -22.28 6.43
CA ARG A 136 -11.98 -22.94 6.52
C ARG A 136 -12.75 -22.84 5.20
N ALA A 137 -12.57 -21.75 4.46
CA ALA A 137 -13.24 -21.51 3.19
C ALA A 137 -12.43 -22.01 1.98
N TYR A 138 -11.12 -22.26 2.14
CA TYR A 138 -10.20 -22.63 1.08
C TYR A 138 -10.71 -23.76 0.17
N GLY A 139 -10.54 -23.56 -1.14
CA GLY A 139 -11.03 -24.39 -2.22
C GLY A 139 -12.55 -24.42 -2.34
N SER A 140 -13.27 -23.37 -1.92
CA SER A 140 -14.67 -23.16 -2.32
C SER A 140 -14.77 -22.15 -3.42
N LYS A 141 -15.93 -22.15 -4.07
CA LYS A 141 -16.35 -21.12 -5.02
C LYS A 141 -17.74 -20.62 -4.69
N ILE A 142 -18.15 -19.52 -5.33
CA ILE A 142 -19.49 -18.96 -5.21
C ILE A 142 -20.56 -20.06 -5.36
N GLY A 143 -21.46 -20.13 -4.38
CA GLY A 143 -22.54 -21.11 -4.29
C GLY A 143 -22.24 -22.32 -3.42
N ASP A 144 -20.97 -22.57 -3.05
CA ASP A 144 -20.63 -23.61 -2.09
C ASP A 144 -21.02 -23.19 -0.66
N ALA A 145 -21.47 -24.14 0.15
CA ALA A 145 -21.88 -23.86 1.53
C ALA A 145 -20.74 -23.36 2.44
N LYS A 146 -19.49 -23.67 2.09
CA LYS A 146 -18.28 -23.23 2.83
C LYS A 146 -17.72 -21.90 2.31
N TYR A 147 -18.25 -21.37 1.21
CA TYR A 147 -17.78 -20.14 0.61
C TYR A 147 -18.04 -18.96 1.54
N ASN A 148 -16.98 -18.21 1.83
CA ASN A 148 -17.04 -16.98 2.59
C ASN A 148 -16.55 -15.83 1.69
N PRO A 149 -17.43 -14.91 1.27
CA PRO A 149 -17.02 -13.80 0.40
C PRO A 149 -15.94 -12.91 1.03
N LYS A 150 -15.85 -12.85 2.37
CA LYS A 150 -14.78 -12.11 3.06
C LYS A 150 -13.38 -12.74 2.91
N CYS A 151 -13.26 -13.90 2.26
CA CYS A 151 -11.99 -14.59 2.05
C CYS A 151 -11.62 -14.72 0.56
N ASP A 152 -12.47 -14.22 -0.35
CA ASP A 152 -12.23 -14.14 -1.80
C ASP A 152 -11.67 -12.75 -2.11
N PHE A 153 -10.47 -12.46 -1.60
CA PHE A 153 -9.84 -11.14 -1.54
C PHE A 153 -9.66 -10.48 -2.90
N ASN A 154 -9.54 -11.29 -3.95
CA ASN A 154 -9.44 -10.85 -5.33
C ASN A 154 -10.79 -10.90 -6.09
N MET A 155 -11.88 -11.24 -5.39
CA MET A 155 -13.24 -11.35 -5.88
C MET A 155 -13.37 -12.16 -7.18
N ASP A 156 -12.54 -13.20 -7.35
CA ASP A 156 -12.51 -14.01 -8.56
C ASP A 156 -13.56 -15.15 -8.56
N GLY A 157 -14.22 -15.29 -7.41
CA GLY A 157 -15.29 -16.24 -7.14
C GLY A 157 -14.79 -17.60 -6.65
N VAL A 158 -13.49 -17.76 -6.40
CA VAL A 158 -12.84 -18.96 -5.87
C VAL A 158 -11.87 -18.56 -4.76
N ILE A 159 -11.93 -19.26 -3.63
CA ILE A 159 -10.98 -19.04 -2.54
C ILE A 159 -9.83 -20.03 -2.69
N ASP A 160 -8.66 -19.56 -3.09
CA ASP A 160 -7.49 -20.41 -3.35
C ASP A 160 -6.13 -19.79 -2.94
N ASP A 161 -5.05 -20.18 -3.62
CA ASP A 161 -3.70 -19.69 -3.32
C ASP A 161 -3.54 -18.21 -3.65
N ALA A 162 -4.35 -17.66 -4.58
CA ALA A 162 -4.35 -16.24 -4.89
C ALA A 162 -4.73 -15.39 -3.68
N ASP A 163 -5.78 -15.78 -2.94
CA ASP A 163 -6.18 -15.11 -1.70
C ASP A 163 -5.13 -15.24 -0.61
N LEU A 164 -4.51 -16.42 -0.51
CA LEU A 164 -3.41 -16.62 0.43
C LEU A 164 -2.20 -15.75 0.08
N ASP A 165 -1.91 -15.54 -1.20
CA ASP A 165 -0.84 -14.66 -1.66
C ASP A 165 -1.12 -13.19 -1.32
N LEU A 166 -2.39 -12.77 -1.32
CA LEU A 166 -2.80 -11.41 -0.93
C LEU A 166 -2.66 -11.12 0.56
N ILE A 167 -2.97 -12.09 1.44
CA ILE A 167 -2.90 -11.87 2.90
C ILE A 167 -1.48 -12.01 3.49
N LYS A 168 -0.61 -12.82 2.86
CA LYS A 168 0.74 -13.12 3.35
C LYS A 168 1.59 -11.88 3.70
N PRO A 169 1.66 -10.81 2.87
CA PRO A 169 2.48 -9.63 3.16
C PRO A 169 2.03 -8.85 4.39
N TYR A 170 0.76 -8.96 4.75
CA TYR A 170 0.12 -8.19 5.82
C TYR A 170 0.04 -8.95 7.15
N PHE A 171 0.51 -10.20 7.20
CA PHE A 171 0.53 -10.96 8.44
C PHE A 171 1.33 -10.24 9.54
N GLY A 172 0.67 -9.98 10.67
CA GLY A 172 1.23 -9.24 11.81
C GLY A 172 0.98 -7.74 11.77
N TYR A 173 0.15 -7.24 10.86
CA TYR A 173 -0.35 -5.85 10.89
C TYR A 173 -1.41 -5.65 11.98
N PRO A 174 -1.59 -4.41 12.48
CA PRO A 174 -0.73 -3.25 12.21
C PRO A 174 0.66 -3.46 12.80
N LEU A 175 1.68 -2.84 12.21
CA LEU A 175 3.05 -2.96 12.72
C LEU A 175 3.11 -2.56 14.20
N SER A 176 3.26 -3.55 15.07
CA SER A 176 3.29 -3.32 16.51
C SER A 176 4.51 -2.49 16.93
N ILE A 177 4.46 -1.86 18.11
CA ILE A 177 5.63 -1.18 18.69
C ILE A 177 6.86 -2.10 18.76
N TYR A 178 6.65 -3.42 18.85
CA TYR A 178 7.73 -4.40 18.78
C TYR A 178 8.49 -4.35 17.45
N ASN A 179 7.81 -4.15 16.32
CA ASN A 179 8.43 -4.04 15.00
C ASN A 179 9.27 -2.76 14.89
N LEU A 180 8.82 -1.68 15.54
CA LEU A 180 9.56 -0.41 15.63
C LEU A 180 10.87 -0.55 16.43
N PHE A 181 10.91 -1.47 17.40
CA PHE A 181 12.12 -1.81 18.15
C PHE A 181 12.91 -3.00 17.57
N ASN A 182 12.42 -3.64 16.50
CA ASN A 182 13.06 -4.79 15.88
C ASN A 182 14.11 -4.36 14.83
N ILE A 183 15.39 -4.44 15.18
CA ILE A 183 16.52 -4.06 14.32
C ILE A 183 16.70 -4.92 13.07
N THR A 184 15.99 -6.06 12.95
CA THR A 184 16.03 -6.88 11.74
C THR A 184 15.11 -6.34 10.64
N LEU A 185 14.15 -5.48 10.98
CA LEU A 185 13.23 -4.86 10.02
C LEU A 185 13.79 -3.50 9.57
N PRO A 186 13.67 -3.12 8.28
CA PRO A 186 14.12 -1.81 7.79
C PRO A 186 13.52 -0.64 8.58
N ILE A 187 12.24 -0.74 8.94
CA ILE A 187 11.55 0.30 9.72
C ILE A 187 12.10 0.43 11.15
N GLY A 188 12.42 -0.70 11.79
CA GLY A 188 13.04 -0.72 13.12
C GLY A 188 14.49 -0.22 13.09
N GLN A 189 15.24 -0.50 12.01
CA GLN A 189 16.57 0.10 11.82
C GLN A 189 16.51 1.62 11.73
N LEU A 190 15.57 2.16 10.93
CA LEU A 190 15.36 3.59 10.80
C LEU A 190 14.98 4.23 12.13
N PHE A 191 14.01 3.65 12.85
CA PHE A 191 13.60 4.16 14.16
C PHE A 191 14.77 4.20 15.15
N ILE A 192 15.55 3.12 15.26
CA ILE A 192 16.69 3.03 16.17
C ILE A 192 17.81 4.00 15.77
N ILE A 193 18.09 4.17 14.47
CA ILE A 193 19.03 5.19 13.98
C ILE A 193 18.57 6.59 14.42
N GLY A 194 17.28 6.89 14.27
CA GLY A 194 16.71 8.16 14.70
C GLY A 194 16.91 8.41 16.19
N VAL A 195 16.60 7.41 17.04
CA VAL A 195 16.83 7.48 18.51
C VAL A 195 18.30 7.73 18.85
N ILE A 196 19.23 7.00 18.20
CA ILE A 196 20.67 7.15 18.43
C ILE A 196 21.14 8.57 18.06
N LEU A 197 20.71 9.09 16.91
CA LEU A 197 21.09 10.44 16.47
C LEU A 197 20.57 11.52 17.42
N THR A 198 19.34 11.37 17.93
CA THR A 198 18.76 12.29 18.93
C THR A 198 19.55 12.24 20.24
N LEU A 199 19.90 11.05 20.74
CA LEU A 199 20.70 10.91 21.96
C LEU A 199 22.11 11.49 21.79
N LEU A 200 22.80 11.18 20.68
CA LEU A 200 24.12 11.73 20.39
C LEU A 200 24.09 13.25 20.27
N GLY A 201 23.11 13.80 19.54
CA GLY A 201 22.94 15.24 19.38
C GLY A 201 22.71 15.97 20.70
N THR A 202 21.83 15.44 21.55
CA THR A 202 21.55 16.03 22.88
C THR A 202 22.76 15.98 23.81
N ILE A 203 23.51 14.86 23.84
CA ILE A 203 24.76 14.76 24.61
C ILE A 203 25.77 15.81 24.16
N ILE A 204 25.96 16.00 22.85
CA ILE A 204 26.88 17.01 22.29
C ILE A 204 26.44 18.43 22.69
N ILE A 205 25.14 18.74 22.64
CA ILE A 205 24.62 20.04 23.09
C ILE A 205 24.95 20.27 24.56
N LEU A 206 24.69 19.30 25.44
CA LEU A 206 24.89 19.42 26.88
C LEU A 206 26.36 19.56 27.28
N THR A 207 27.25 18.85 26.58
CA THR A 207 28.70 18.88 26.82
C THR A 207 29.40 20.10 26.21
N SER A 208 28.78 20.77 25.22
CA SER A 208 29.36 21.94 24.54
C SER A 208 29.45 23.23 25.37
N LYS A 209 28.95 23.25 26.61
CA LYS A 209 29.02 24.42 27.52
C LYS A 209 30.31 24.48 28.37
N GLY A 210 31.24 23.55 28.20
CA GLY A 210 32.43 23.39 29.06
C GLY A 210 33.77 23.87 28.50
N GLY A 211 33.83 24.73 27.47
CA GLY A 211 35.08 25.19 26.86
C GLY A 211 35.05 26.64 26.41
#